data_AF-A0A376B0R0-F1
#
_entry.id   AF-A0A376B0R0-F1
#
_cell.length_a   1.000
_cell.length_b   1.000
_cell.length_c   1.000
_cell.angle_alpha   90.00
_cell.angle_beta   90.00
_cell.angle_gamma   90.00
#
_symmetry.space_group_name_H-M   'P 1'
#
loop_
_entity.id
_entity.type
_entity.pdbx_description
1 polymer ?
#
loop_
_entity_poly.entity_id
_entity_poly.type
_entity_poly.pdbx_seq_one_letter_code
_entity_poly.pdbx_strand_id
1 'polypeptide(L)'
;MFKFVGLNSTATKSVAMKRLTTVSTRRLFNTESTSTVQAQKLLEAQRGARPISPHLTIYQPQLTWYLSSVHRVSGVFMGFVFFGTTIAFGVSSLFNLGLNTEKLVKYYHEKIPAWFDYTVKGGFAYIFAFHFGNGIRHLIWDTGKAFTIPGIYKTGYAVLALTAVAGSYLFSLGV
;
A
#
# COMPACT_ATOMS: atom_id res chain seq x y z
N MET A 1 -41.94 73.37 25.53
CA MET A 1 -43.38 73.66 25.35
C MET A 1 -43.84 72.71 24.26
N PHE A 2 -44.51 71.57 24.50
CA PHE A 2 -45.72 71.31 25.28
C PHE A 2 -45.65 69.95 26.02
N LYS A 3 -46.33 69.87 27.17
CA LYS A 3 -46.71 68.67 27.93
C LYS A 3 -48.15 68.28 27.56
N PHE A 4 -48.47 66.98 27.55
CA PHE A 4 -49.75 66.34 27.94
C PHE A 4 -49.41 64.84 28.17
N VAL A 5 -49.43 64.25 29.38
CA VAL A 5 -50.57 63.76 30.19
C VAL A 5 -51.55 62.97 29.31
N GLY A 6 -51.83 61.68 29.44
CA GLY A 6 -51.65 60.66 30.48
C GLY A 6 -52.95 59.85 30.53
N LEU A 7 -52.93 58.54 30.30
CA LEU A 7 -54.06 57.65 30.59
C LEU A 7 -53.53 56.27 30.99
N ASN A 8 -53.77 55.92 32.26
CA ASN A 8 -53.60 54.59 32.83
C ASN A 8 -54.70 53.66 32.33
N SER A 9 -54.36 52.40 32.05
CA SER A 9 -55.34 51.32 32.05
C SER A 9 -54.75 50.10 32.77
N THR A 10 -55.39 49.77 33.88
CA THR A 10 -55.18 48.59 34.71
C THR A 10 -55.69 47.34 33.99
N ALA A 11 -54.85 46.34 33.76
CA ALA A 11 -55.30 44.98 33.48
C ALA A 11 -54.26 43.94 33.90
N THR A 12 -54.53 43.37 35.07
CA THR A 12 -54.42 41.94 35.43
C THR A 12 -53.09 41.20 35.21
N LYS A 13 -52.52 40.82 36.35
CA LYS A 13 -51.45 39.81 36.52
C LYS A 13 -51.83 38.51 35.81
N SER A 14 -51.19 38.19 34.69
CA SER A 14 -51.11 36.83 34.20
C SER A 14 -49.77 36.24 34.65
N VAL A 15 -49.80 35.51 35.77
CA VAL A 15 -48.70 34.59 36.12
C VAL A 15 -48.82 33.41 35.15
N ALA A 16 -48.28 33.58 33.95
CA ALA A 16 -48.05 32.47 33.04
C ALA A 16 -46.95 31.59 33.65
N MET A 17 -47.37 30.58 34.42
CA MET A 17 -46.53 29.50 34.89
C MET A 17 -45.89 28.85 33.64
N LYS A 18 -44.66 29.24 33.31
CA LYS A 18 -43.84 28.52 32.34
C LYS A 18 -43.62 27.12 32.91
N ARG A 19 -44.42 26.15 32.43
CA ARG A 19 -44.10 24.73 32.60
C ARG A 19 -42.71 24.53 32.02
N LEU A 20 -41.72 24.41 32.90
CA LEU A 20 -40.46 23.75 32.59
C LEU A 20 -40.81 22.31 32.24
N THR A 21 -41.08 22.04 30.96
CA THR A 21 -41.05 20.68 30.45
C THR A 21 -39.59 20.26 30.47
N THR A 22 -39.16 19.65 31.58
CA THR A 22 -37.92 18.90 31.63
C THR A 22 -38.04 17.80 30.57
N VAL A 23 -37.47 18.03 29.38
CA VAL A 23 -37.37 17.02 28.34
C VAL A 23 -36.43 15.96 28.88
N SER A 24 -37.00 14.97 29.56
CA SER A 24 -36.30 13.75 29.92
C SER A 24 -35.96 13.04 28.61
N THR A 25 -34.72 13.22 28.15
CA THR A 25 -34.17 12.40 27.08
C THR A 25 -34.16 10.96 27.59
N ARG A 26 -35.18 10.17 27.24
CA ARG A 26 -35.14 8.73 27.47
C ARG A 26 -33.90 8.21 26.77
N ARG A 27 -32.94 7.68 27.51
CA ARG A 27 -31.86 6.90 26.91
C ARG A 27 -32.53 5.71 26.23
N LEU A 28 -32.59 5.73 24.90
CA LEU A 28 -33.15 4.65 24.08
C LEU A 28 -32.19 3.47 23.90
N PHE A 29 -31.05 3.50 24.60
CA PHE A 29 -30.00 2.51 24.48
C PHE A 29 -29.73 1.89 25.85
N ASN A 30 -29.91 0.59 25.95
CA ASN A 30 -29.51 -0.20 27.11
C ASN A 30 -28.04 -0.58 26.95
N THR A 31 -27.23 -0.32 27.97
CA THR A 31 -25.83 -0.76 28.01
C THR A 31 -25.77 -2.05 28.81
N GLU A 32 -25.59 -3.17 28.12
CA GLU A 32 -25.33 -4.47 28.75
C GLU A 32 -23.83 -4.61 29.01
N SER A 33 -23.45 -5.16 30.17
CA SER A 33 -22.05 -5.53 30.41
C SER A 33 -21.71 -6.73 29.53
N THR A 34 -20.79 -6.53 28.60
CA THR A 34 -20.37 -7.57 27.66
C THR A 34 -18.95 -8.01 27.97
N SER A 35 -18.65 -9.29 27.74
CA SER A 35 -17.28 -9.78 27.79
C SER A 35 -16.50 -9.30 26.58
N THR A 36 -15.17 -9.22 26.68
CA THR A 36 -14.30 -8.74 25.60
C THR A 36 -14.50 -9.51 24.29
N VAL A 37 -14.73 -10.82 24.38
CA VAL A 37 -14.98 -11.71 23.23
C VAL A 37 -16.32 -11.40 22.55
N GLN A 38 -17.38 -11.14 23.33
CA GLN A 38 -18.69 -10.81 22.79
C GLN A 38 -18.70 -9.41 22.14
N ALA A 39 -18.06 -8.42 22.79
CA ALA A 39 -17.85 -7.10 22.20
C ALA A 39 -17.10 -7.19 20.86
N GLN A 40 -16.01 -7.96 20.80
CA GLN A 40 -15.22 -8.11 19.58
C GLN A 40 -16.07 -8.70 18.44
N LYS A 41 -16.85 -9.75 18.72
CA LYS A 41 -17.74 -10.37 17.74
C LYS A 41 -18.80 -9.40 17.20
N LEU A 42 -19.35 -8.55 18.06
CA LEU A 42 -20.30 -7.51 17.66
C LEU A 42 -19.64 -6.45 16.77
N LEU A 43 -18.43 -6.01 17.12
CA LEU A 43 -17.68 -5.05 16.32
C LEU A 43 -17.29 -5.61 14.95
N GLU A 44 -16.94 -6.90 14.88
CA GLU A 44 -16.67 -7.60 13.61
C GLU A 44 -17.92 -7.68 12.74
N ALA A 45 -19.07 -8.05 13.31
CA ALA A 45 -20.34 -8.07 12.60
C ALA A 45 -20.72 -6.66 12.06
N GLN A 46 -20.50 -5.61 12.87
CA GLN A 46 -20.72 -4.23 12.44
C GLN A 46 -19.75 -3.77 11.35
N ARG A 47 -18.47 -4.20 11.40
CA ARG A 47 -17.46 -3.88 10.38
C ARG A 47 -17.76 -4.59 9.06
N GLY A 48 -18.23 -5.84 9.10
CA GLY A 48 -18.60 -6.60 7.91
C GLY A 48 -19.79 -5.99 7.14
N ALA A 49 -20.69 -5.29 7.84
CA ALA A 49 -21.82 -4.59 7.22
C ALA A 49 -21.46 -3.23 6.60
N ARG A 50 -20.25 -2.69 6.87
CA ARG A 50 -19.82 -1.39 6.35
C ARG A 50 -19.04 -1.56 5.06
N PRO A 51 -19.32 -0.77 4.01
CA PRO A 51 -18.52 -0.80 2.80
C PRO A 51 -17.10 -0.29 3.09
N ILE A 52 -16.12 -0.88 2.40
CA ILE A 52 -14.73 -0.38 2.40
C ILE A 52 -14.66 0.74 1.35
N SER A 53 -14.19 1.92 1.74
CA SER A 53 -13.99 3.01 0.79
C SER A 53 -12.93 2.63 -0.25
N PRO A 54 -13.11 2.99 -1.53
CA PRO A 54 -12.10 2.72 -2.55
C PRO A 54 -10.77 3.39 -2.14
N HIS A 55 -9.66 2.70 -2.37
CA HIS A 55 -8.32 3.17 -2.01
C HIS A 55 -7.39 3.17 -3.22
N LEU A 56 -6.96 2.01 -3.69
CA LEU A 56 -6.00 1.91 -4.81
C LEU A 56 -6.57 2.43 -6.13
N THR A 57 -7.88 2.31 -6.32
CA THR A 57 -8.56 2.70 -7.57
C THR A 57 -8.75 4.21 -7.71
N ILE A 58 -8.70 4.96 -6.61
CA ILE A 58 -8.92 6.41 -6.60
C ILE A 58 -7.71 7.22 -6.13
N TYR A 59 -6.68 6.57 -5.60
CA TYR A 59 -5.50 7.27 -5.08
C TYR A 59 -4.65 7.83 -6.22
N GLN A 60 -4.17 9.06 -6.07
CA GLN A 60 -3.32 9.69 -7.08
C GLN A 60 -2.02 8.88 -7.29
N PRO A 61 -1.65 8.58 -8.54
CA PRO A 61 -0.33 8.06 -8.87
C PRO A 61 0.80 8.94 -8.33
N GLN A 62 1.66 8.36 -7.49
CA GLN A 62 2.83 9.05 -6.92
C GLN A 62 4.05 8.14 -6.98
N LEU A 63 5.22 8.74 -7.22
CA LEU A 63 6.50 8.04 -7.30
C LEU A 63 6.78 7.15 -6.07
N THR A 64 6.32 7.59 -4.90
CA THR A 64 6.52 6.92 -3.60
C THR A 64 5.95 5.50 -3.56
N TRP A 65 4.64 5.36 -3.76
CA TRP A 65 3.97 4.06 -3.65
C TRP A 65 4.22 3.19 -4.88
N TYR A 66 4.42 3.76 -6.07
CA TYR A 66 4.82 2.99 -7.25
C TYR A 66 6.19 2.32 -7.05
N LEU A 67 7.23 3.07 -6.65
CA LEU A 67 8.54 2.47 -6.40
C LEU A 67 8.48 1.41 -5.30
N SER A 68 7.69 1.63 -4.25
CA SER A 68 7.49 0.61 -3.20
C SER A 68 6.83 -0.65 -3.73
N SER A 69 5.77 -0.53 -4.54
CA SER A 69 5.07 -1.67 -5.14
C SER A 69 5.98 -2.44 -6.10
N VAL A 70 6.71 -1.74 -6.98
CA VAL A 70 7.66 -2.38 -7.90
C VAL A 70 8.79 -3.07 -7.13
N HIS A 71 9.25 -2.52 -6.00
CA HIS A 71 10.26 -3.17 -5.15
C HIS A 71 9.76 -4.49 -4.56
N ARG A 72 8.51 -4.53 -4.09
CA ARG A 72 7.88 -5.76 -3.62
C ARG A 72 7.74 -6.79 -4.74
N VAL A 73 7.19 -6.38 -5.88
CA VAL A 73 6.96 -7.27 -7.03
C VAL A 73 8.27 -7.83 -7.58
N SER A 74 9.29 -6.98 -7.75
CA SER A 74 10.62 -7.42 -8.21
C SER A 74 11.27 -8.40 -7.24
N GLY A 75 11.15 -8.19 -5.93
CA GLY A 75 11.68 -9.10 -4.91
C GLY A 75 10.98 -10.47 -4.94
N VAL A 76 9.65 -10.48 -5.00
CA VAL A 76 8.87 -11.73 -5.11
C VAL A 76 9.22 -12.46 -6.41
N PHE A 77 9.30 -11.74 -7.54
CA PHE A 77 9.62 -12.32 -8.83
C PHE A 77 11.01 -12.98 -8.83
N MET A 78 12.06 -12.25 -8.41
CA MET A 78 13.42 -12.81 -8.36
C MET A 78 13.54 -13.96 -7.36
N GLY A 79 12.90 -13.83 -6.18
CA GLY A 79 12.84 -14.92 -5.21
C GLY A 79 12.17 -16.16 -5.77
N PHE A 80 11.03 -16.01 -6.45
CA PHE A 80 10.33 -17.11 -7.12
C PHE A 80 11.22 -17.79 -8.16
N VAL A 81 11.91 -17.03 -9.01
CA VAL A 81 12.82 -17.58 -10.01
C VAL A 81 13.99 -18.32 -9.35
N PHE A 82 14.62 -17.73 -8.33
CA PHE A 82 15.75 -18.32 -7.62
C PHE A 82 15.37 -19.64 -6.93
N PHE A 83 14.31 -19.61 -6.11
CA PHE A 83 13.85 -20.80 -5.40
C PHE A 83 13.29 -21.85 -6.37
N GLY A 84 12.52 -21.44 -7.38
CA GLY A 84 11.98 -22.34 -8.39
C GLY A 84 13.09 -23.08 -9.15
N THR A 85 14.13 -22.37 -9.58
CA THR A 85 15.29 -22.97 -10.25
C THR A 85 16.06 -23.90 -9.31
N THR A 86 16.35 -23.45 -8.09
CA THR A 86 17.11 -24.25 -7.11
C THR A 86 16.37 -25.54 -6.75
N ILE A 87 15.06 -25.46 -6.52
CA ILE A 87 14.21 -26.62 -6.21
C ILE A 87 14.14 -27.55 -7.42
N ALA A 88 13.95 -27.02 -8.64
CA ALA A 88 13.88 -27.85 -9.85
C ALA A 88 15.18 -28.65 -10.09
N PHE A 89 16.34 -28.02 -9.93
CA PHE A 89 17.63 -28.70 -10.02
C PHE A 89 17.84 -29.71 -8.88
N GLY A 90 17.45 -29.35 -7.65
CA GLY A 90 17.53 -30.25 -6.48
C GLY A 90 16.66 -31.51 -6.64
N VAL A 91 15.40 -31.34 -7.07
CA VAL A 91 14.46 -32.44 -7.34
C VAL A 91 14.97 -33.29 -8.50
N SER A 92 15.46 -32.68 -9.58
CA SER A 92 16.05 -33.42 -10.69
C SER A 92 17.21 -34.31 -10.26
N SER A 93 18.10 -33.78 -9.42
CA SER A 93 19.23 -34.54 -8.90
C SER A 93 18.79 -35.68 -7.98
N LEU A 94 17.77 -35.46 -7.15
CA LEU A 94 17.29 -36.46 -6.19
C LEU A 94 16.58 -37.64 -6.89
N PHE A 95 15.78 -37.35 -7.91
CA PHE A 95 14.98 -38.34 -8.64
C PHE A 95 15.60 -38.78 -9.97
N ASN A 96 16.85 -38.39 -10.25
CA ASN A 96 17.54 -38.68 -11.51
C ASN A 96 16.73 -38.29 -12.76
N LEU A 97 16.04 -37.16 -12.73
CA LEU A 97 15.21 -36.67 -13.85
C LEU A 97 16.03 -36.15 -15.04
N GLY A 98 17.35 -36.10 -14.88
CA GLY A 98 18.29 -35.83 -15.96
C GLY A 98 18.32 -34.36 -16.43
N LEU A 99 17.70 -33.44 -15.69
CA LEU A 99 17.86 -31.99 -15.89
C LEU A 99 19.22 -31.57 -15.32
N ASN A 100 20.06 -31.05 -16.21
CA ASN A 100 21.39 -30.54 -15.93
C ASN A 100 21.62 -29.23 -16.74
N THR A 101 22.67 -28.49 -16.39
CA THR A 101 22.95 -27.19 -17.00
C THR A 101 23.24 -27.31 -18.50
N GLU A 102 24.00 -28.32 -18.92
CA GLU A 102 24.38 -28.53 -20.33
C GLU A 102 23.17 -28.75 -21.24
N LYS A 103 22.22 -29.61 -20.84
CA LYS A 103 20.99 -29.86 -21.60
C LYS A 103 20.08 -28.64 -21.60
N LEU A 104 20.02 -27.90 -20.49
CA LEU A 104 19.21 -26.68 -20.41
C LEU A 104 19.74 -25.60 -21.35
N VAL A 105 21.06 -25.37 -21.35
CA VAL A 105 21.73 -24.42 -22.25
C VAL A 105 21.56 -24.84 -23.71
N LYS A 106 21.75 -26.13 -24.02
CA LYS A 106 21.51 -26.67 -25.37
C LYS A 106 20.07 -26.44 -25.82
N TYR A 107 19.10 -26.80 -24.98
CA TYR A 107 17.68 -26.57 -25.25
C TYR A 107 17.38 -25.09 -25.47
N TYR A 108 17.94 -24.21 -24.63
CA TYR A 108 17.77 -22.77 -24.73
C TYR A 108 18.25 -22.25 -26.10
N HIS A 109 19.48 -22.57 -26.50
CA HIS A 109 20.02 -22.11 -27.79
C HIS A 109 19.31 -22.71 -29.01
N GLU A 110 18.79 -23.93 -28.92
CA GLU A 110 18.10 -24.59 -30.03
C GLU A 110 16.64 -24.16 -30.21
N LYS A 111 15.95 -23.82 -29.11
CA LYS A 111 14.49 -23.64 -29.10
C LYS A 111 14.03 -22.22 -28.82
N ILE A 112 14.87 -21.37 -28.25
CA ILE A 112 14.49 -20.02 -27.86
C ILE A 112 14.90 -19.02 -28.94
N PRO A 113 13.95 -18.20 -29.45
CA PRO A 113 14.27 -17.19 -30.46
C PRO A 113 15.04 -16.01 -29.85
N ALA A 114 15.87 -15.35 -30.66
CA ALA A 114 16.74 -14.26 -30.21
C ALA A 114 16.00 -13.10 -29.52
N TRP A 115 14.80 -12.73 -29.99
CA TRP A 115 14.02 -11.65 -29.36
C TRP A 115 13.62 -11.99 -27.91
N PHE A 116 13.35 -13.26 -27.62
CA PHE A 116 13.03 -13.72 -26.27
C PHE A 116 14.26 -13.71 -25.39
N ASP A 117 15.42 -14.10 -25.93
CA ASP A 117 16.71 -14.01 -25.22
C ASP A 117 17.01 -12.58 -24.76
N TYR A 118 16.89 -11.60 -25.66
CA TYR A 118 17.07 -10.19 -25.30
C TYR A 118 16.04 -9.72 -24.26
N THR A 119 14.78 -10.15 -24.37
CA THR A 119 13.72 -9.77 -23.42
C THR A 119 14.00 -10.33 -22.03
N VAL A 120 14.42 -11.59 -21.92
CA VAL A 120 14.74 -12.23 -20.64
C VAL A 120 15.98 -11.59 -20.03
N LYS A 121 17.08 -11.48 -20.79
CA LYS A 121 18.32 -10.85 -20.32
C LYS A 121 18.08 -9.41 -19.86
N GLY A 122 17.41 -8.61 -20.69
CA GLY A 122 17.06 -7.23 -20.36
C GLY A 122 16.13 -7.14 -19.15
N GLY A 123 15.08 -7.96 -19.12
CA GLY A 123 14.14 -8.02 -18.00
C GLY A 123 14.84 -8.30 -16.66
N PHE A 124 15.66 -9.34 -16.58
CA PHE A 124 16.41 -9.66 -15.37
C PHE A 124 17.43 -8.58 -15.01
N ALA A 125 18.17 -8.04 -15.98
CA ALA A 125 19.15 -6.98 -15.74
C ALA A 125 18.52 -5.73 -15.10
N TYR A 126 17.40 -5.25 -15.66
CA TYR A 126 16.73 -4.05 -15.17
C TYR A 126 15.97 -4.28 -13.86
N ILE A 127 15.30 -5.44 -13.70
CA ILE A 127 14.62 -5.80 -12.46
C ILE A 127 15.63 -5.90 -11.31
N PHE A 128 16.77 -6.54 -11.54
CA PHE A 128 17.84 -6.66 -10.55
C PHE A 128 18.43 -5.29 -10.19
N ALA A 129 18.83 -4.50 -11.19
CA ALA A 129 19.39 -3.16 -10.97
C ALA A 129 18.43 -2.25 -10.18
N PHE A 130 17.14 -2.28 -10.53
CA PHE A 130 16.10 -1.57 -9.80
C PHE A 130 15.97 -2.05 -8.36
N HIS A 131 15.81 -3.36 -8.15
CA HIS A 131 15.57 -3.91 -6.82
C HIS A 131 16.76 -3.67 -5.90
N PHE A 132 17.98 -3.82 -6.42
CA PHE A 132 19.22 -3.56 -5.69
C PHE A 132 19.34 -2.07 -5.31
N GLY A 133 19.20 -1.16 -6.28
CA GLY A 133 19.27 0.28 -6.02
C GLY A 133 18.19 0.77 -5.06
N ASN A 134 16.94 0.31 -5.25
CA ASN A 134 15.85 0.66 -4.36
C ASN A 134 16.01 0.00 -2.97
N GLY A 135 16.61 -1.18 -2.88
CA GLY A 135 16.97 -1.82 -1.61
C GLY A 135 17.97 -0.99 -0.81
N ILE A 136 19.02 -0.46 -1.45
CA ILE A 136 19.95 0.49 -0.81
C ILE A 136 19.20 1.73 -0.31
N ARG A 137 18.28 2.28 -1.11
CA ARG A 137 17.44 3.40 -0.69
C ARG A 137 16.59 3.06 0.55
N HIS A 138 16.01 1.87 0.62
CA HIS A 138 15.27 1.42 1.81
C HIS A 138 16.19 1.29 3.03
N LEU A 139 17.38 0.71 2.88
CA LEU A 139 18.36 0.64 3.98
C LEU A 139 18.78 2.04 4.47
N ILE A 140 18.93 3.02 3.57
CA ILE A 140 19.18 4.41 3.94
C ILE A 140 18.01 4.98 4.75
N TRP A 141 16.77 4.71 4.34
CA TRP A 141 15.58 5.10 5.10
C TRP A 141 15.53 4.43 6.47
N ASP A 142 15.89 3.17 6.59
CA ASP A 142 15.92 2.48 7.89
C ASP A 142 16.89 3.13 8.89
N THR A 143 17.91 3.86 8.40
CA THR A 143 18.83 4.65 9.25
C THR A 143 18.31 6.04 9.66
N GLY A 144 17.06 6.40 9.35
CA GLY A 144 16.52 7.72 9.69
C GLY A 144 16.82 8.81 8.66
N LYS A 145 17.35 8.48 7.47
CA LYS A 145 17.85 9.47 6.49
C LYS A 145 16.91 9.66 5.30
N ALA A 146 16.99 10.83 4.66
CA ALA A 146 16.28 11.18 3.42
C ALA A 146 14.73 11.12 3.46
N PHE A 147 14.12 11.40 4.62
CA PHE A 147 12.66 11.41 4.82
C PHE A 147 11.96 12.74 4.51
N THR A 148 12.69 13.78 4.12
CA THR A 148 12.04 15.01 3.62
C THR A 148 11.39 14.71 2.27
N ILE A 149 10.28 15.39 1.93
CA ILE A 149 9.61 15.21 0.63
C ILE A 149 10.60 15.37 -0.54
N PRO A 150 11.46 16.41 -0.59
CA PRO A 150 12.48 16.50 -1.63
C PRO A 150 13.49 15.35 -1.60
N GLY A 151 13.88 14.87 -0.41
CA GLY A 151 14.79 13.74 -0.25
C GLY A 151 14.22 12.43 -0.80
N ILE A 152 12.93 12.16 -0.54
CA ILE A 152 12.22 10.98 -1.02
C ILE A 152 12.17 10.97 -2.55
N TYR A 153 11.86 12.11 -3.18
CA TYR A 153 11.83 12.22 -4.65
C TYR A 153 13.23 12.17 -5.26
N LYS A 154 14.22 12.86 -4.67
CA LYS A 154 15.62 12.84 -5.13
C LYS A 154 16.18 11.42 -5.13
N THR A 155 15.99 10.68 -4.03
CA THR A 155 16.42 9.28 -3.95
C THR A 155 15.63 8.38 -4.89
N GLY A 156 14.35 8.64 -5.13
CA GLY A 156 13.54 7.93 -6.11
C GLY A 156 14.07 8.08 -7.54
N TYR A 157 14.34 9.31 -7.98
CA TYR A 157 14.93 9.55 -9.31
C TYR A 157 16.36 9.01 -9.43
N ALA A 158 17.15 9.06 -8.35
CA ALA A 158 18.48 8.44 -8.33
C ALA A 158 18.42 6.93 -8.56
N VAL A 159 17.45 6.23 -7.97
CA VAL A 159 17.20 4.80 -8.22
C VAL A 159 16.82 4.54 -9.68
N LEU A 160 15.97 5.37 -10.27
CA LEU A 160 15.59 5.23 -11.68
C LEU A 160 16.80 5.44 -12.62
N ALA A 161 17.63 6.45 -12.34
CA ALA A 161 18.85 6.70 -13.09
C ALA A 161 19.85 5.53 -12.96
N LEU A 162 20.05 5.03 -11.73
CA LEU A 162 20.87 3.85 -11.47
C LEU A 162 20.34 2.63 -12.24
N THR A 163 19.02 2.42 -12.23
CA THR A 163 18.38 1.32 -12.96
C THR A 163 18.68 1.40 -14.45
N ALA A 164 18.58 2.58 -15.06
CA ALA A 164 18.87 2.77 -16.48
C ALA A 164 20.34 2.47 -16.81
N VAL A 165 21.28 3.01 -16.02
CA VAL A 165 22.73 2.84 -16.26
C VAL A 165 23.19 1.42 -15.96
N ALA A 166 22.92 0.92 -14.75
CA ALA A 166 23.35 -0.40 -14.34
C ALA A 166 22.60 -1.52 -15.09
N GLY A 167 21.31 -1.34 -15.38
CA GLY A 167 20.53 -2.27 -16.19
C GLY A 167 21.08 -2.38 -17.61
N SER A 168 21.40 -1.25 -18.25
CA SER A 168 22.04 -1.24 -19.58
C SER A 168 23.42 -1.90 -19.58
N TYR A 169 24.23 -1.59 -18.57
CA TYR A 169 25.55 -2.21 -18.40
C TYR A 169 25.44 -3.73 -18.24
N LEU A 170 24.58 -4.21 -17.33
CA LEU A 170 24.34 -5.64 -17.12
C LEU A 170 23.81 -6.34 -18.37
N PHE A 171 22.91 -5.69 -19.11
CA PHE A 171 22.41 -6.21 -20.38
C PHE A 171 23.55 -6.36 -21.42
N SER A 172 24.48 -5.41 -21.47
CA SER A 172 25.61 -5.43 -22.41
C SER A 172 26.65 -6.52 -22.16
N LEU A 173 26.76 -7.05 -20.93
CA LEU A 173 27.73 -8.09 -20.56
C LEU A 173 27.44 -9.46 -21.18
N GLY A 174 26.24 -9.65 -21.75
CA GLY A 174 25.77 -10.92 -22.33
C GLY A 174 25.33 -10.81 -23.80
N VAL A 175 25.71 -9.72 -24.48
CA VAL A 175 25.56 -9.52 -25.94
C VAL A 175 26.88 -9.85 -26.63
#